data_AF-A0AAV4ZHK2-F1
#
_entry.id   AF-A0AAV4ZHK2-F1
#
_cell.length_a   1.000
_cell.length_b   1.000
_cell.length_c   1.000
_cell.angle_alpha   90.00
_cell.angle_beta   90.00
_cell.angle_gamma   90.00
#
_symmetry.space_group_name_H-M   'P 1'
#
loop_
_entity.id
_entity.type
_entity.pdbx_description
1 polymer ?
#
loop_
_entity_poly.entity_id
_entity_poly.type
_entity_poly.pdbx_seq_one_letter_code
_entity_poly.pdbx_strand_id
1 'polypeptide(L)'
;MTEAPAPKICTLIGSNKGGIGKSFIATLYISAHGQVRQSMQKVGEQMDPLVVIEIDNEAKLHATMKERVNFSLRAAPDLSSISRDRRAMERYFNPVFQWWCVGDSLTDLGANVTTPVLDWMRTTAVPELAAERNIHFRFLAVAIPDAQSLRSARQAVETVMDTLGNRVTPVLVFNDMWGIDHASGFTPYQDNPDLLELETYRREGRMLRVDVPFCDSQLMEYGRAHNLSVLDVWQREAHIARELGLDDLSQRTEKHRLLKWLCEVQHGFGPLFARPAAPAEPVPAAPAPVQQSPTAQPSAPRAAQPAAAATRITPAQHGMRPRLEPQFGQPERSSDPRGGLAA
;
A
#
# COMPACT_ATOMS: atom_id res chain seq x y z
N MET A 1 10.56 20.22 25.43
CA MET A 1 9.42 19.89 24.55
C MET A 1 9.95 18.90 23.54
N THR A 2 9.60 17.62 23.67
CA THR A 2 9.97 16.60 22.67
C THR A 2 9.09 16.82 21.46
N GLU A 3 9.71 17.12 20.32
CA GLU A 3 9.05 17.22 19.03
C GLU A 3 8.24 15.92 18.78
N ALA A 4 6.97 16.05 18.41
CA ALA A 4 6.16 14.89 18.08
C ALA A 4 6.85 14.13 16.92
N PRO A 5 6.98 12.79 17.01
CA PRO A 5 7.60 12.03 15.94
C PRO A 5 6.83 12.28 14.63
N ALA A 6 7.55 12.45 13.52
CA ALA A 6 6.93 12.64 12.23
C ALA A 6 5.97 11.47 11.88
N PRO A 7 4.86 11.73 11.16
CA PRO A 7 3.91 10.68 10.80
C PRO A 7 4.58 9.65 9.88
N LYS A 8 4.30 8.36 10.14
CA LYS A 8 4.64 7.25 9.23
C LYS A 8 3.65 7.27 8.07
N ILE A 9 4.15 7.17 6.84
CA ILE A 9 3.31 7.16 5.65
C ILE A 9 3.13 5.72 5.16
N CYS A 10 1.91 5.21 5.25
CA CYS A 10 1.54 3.90 4.73
C CYS A 10 0.81 4.08 3.39
N THR A 11 1.50 3.78 2.30
CA THR A 11 0.98 3.90 0.94
C THR A 11 0.32 2.60 0.51
N LEU A 12 -0.93 2.65 0.10
CA LEU A 12 -1.69 1.52 -0.46
C LEU A 12 -1.88 1.79 -1.96
N ILE A 13 -1.47 0.87 -2.82
CA ILE A 13 -1.76 0.93 -4.26
C ILE A 13 -2.94 -0.01 -4.52
N GLY A 14 -4.09 0.55 -4.91
CA GLY A 14 -5.34 -0.18 -4.96
C GLY A 14 -6.21 0.13 -6.18
N SER A 15 -6.95 -0.89 -6.60
CA SER A 15 -8.06 -0.88 -7.57
C SER A 15 -8.47 -2.34 -7.78
N ASN A 16 -9.76 -2.63 -7.81
CA ASN A 16 -10.21 -4.01 -8.01
C ASN A 16 -9.94 -4.53 -9.43
N LYS A 17 -9.77 -3.64 -10.42
CA LYS A 17 -9.45 -4.04 -11.79
C LYS A 17 -8.02 -4.63 -11.91
N GLY A 18 -7.93 -5.84 -12.46
CA GLY A 18 -6.66 -6.47 -12.85
C GLY A 18 -6.07 -5.89 -14.13
N GLY A 19 -4.76 -6.04 -14.34
CA GLY A 19 -4.10 -5.67 -15.61
C GLY A 19 -3.84 -4.17 -15.83
N ILE A 20 -4.10 -3.31 -14.83
CA ILE A 20 -3.93 -1.85 -14.94
C ILE A 20 -2.54 -1.34 -14.51
N GLY A 21 -1.62 -2.25 -14.20
CA GLY A 21 -0.23 -1.93 -13.83
C GLY A 21 0.02 -1.51 -12.38
N LYS A 22 -0.80 -1.92 -11.39
CA LYS A 22 -0.57 -1.61 -9.96
C LYS A 22 0.84 -1.97 -9.47
N SER A 23 1.28 -3.20 -9.69
CA SER A 23 2.63 -3.64 -9.33
C SER A 23 3.73 -2.89 -10.09
N PHE A 24 3.47 -2.47 -11.34
CA PHE A 24 4.40 -1.63 -12.09
C PHE A 24 4.54 -0.24 -11.45
N ILE A 25 3.43 0.40 -11.10
CA ILE A 25 3.41 1.65 -10.33
C ILE A 25 4.11 1.48 -8.97
N ALA A 26 3.96 0.33 -8.31
CA ALA A 26 4.69 0.01 -7.09
C ALA A 26 6.21 0.00 -7.30
N THR A 27 6.70 -0.59 -8.39
CA THR A 27 8.14 -0.56 -8.70
C THR A 27 8.67 0.86 -8.92
N LEU A 28 7.90 1.73 -9.59
CA LEU A 28 8.24 3.14 -9.79
C LEU A 28 8.30 3.89 -8.45
N TYR A 29 7.31 3.69 -7.59
CA TYR A 29 7.29 4.29 -6.27
C TYR A 29 8.49 3.86 -5.42
N ILE A 30 8.82 2.57 -5.39
CA ILE A 30 9.98 2.03 -4.65
C ILE A 30 11.27 2.65 -5.16
N SER A 31 11.45 2.75 -6.48
CA SER A 31 12.62 3.38 -7.10
C SER A 31 12.74 4.87 -6.74
N ALA A 32 11.64 5.62 -6.84
CA ALA A 32 11.61 7.03 -6.51
C ALA A 32 11.91 7.28 -5.02
N HIS A 33 11.32 6.47 -4.12
CA HIS A 33 11.64 6.52 -2.69
C HIS A 33 13.13 6.24 -2.43
N GLY A 34 13.72 5.25 -3.11
CA GLY A 34 15.14 4.94 -3.00
C GLY A 34 16.03 6.12 -3.38
N GLN A 35 15.68 6.84 -4.44
CA GLN A 35 16.39 8.04 -4.88
C GLN A 35 16.25 9.20 -3.89
N VAL A 36 15.03 9.46 -3.40
CA VAL A 36 14.79 10.50 -2.38
C VAL A 36 15.64 10.23 -1.14
N ARG A 37 15.63 8.97 -0.65
CA ARG A 37 16.47 8.54 0.48
C ARG A 37 17.95 8.79 0.23
N GLN A 38 18.47 8.45 -0.95
CA GLN A 38 19.87 8.71 -1.29
C GLN A 38 20.19 10.22 -1.34
N SER A 39 19.27 11.04 -1.83
CA SER A 39 19.44 12.50 -1.87
C SER A 39 19.43 13.10 -0.47
N MET A 40 18.53 12.65 0.42
CA MET A 40 18.51 13.07 1.83
C MET A 40 19.79 12.69 2.57
N GLN A 41 20.32 11.48 2.33
CA GLN A 41 21.59 11.05 2.92
C GLN A 41 22.77 11.94 2.53
N LYS A 42 22.78 12.49 1.31
CA LYS A 42 23.84 13.40 0.85
C LYS A 42 23.83 14.75 1.58
N VAL A 43 22.68 15.18 2.09
CA VAL A 43 22.53 16.42 2.87
C VAL A 43 22.54 16.18 4.39
N GLY A 44 22.88 14.96 4.82
CA GLY A 44 22.98 14.60 6.24
C GLY A 44 21.65 14.23 6.90
N GLU A 45 20.57 14.08 6.13
CA GLU A 45 19.27 13.65 6.62
C GLU A 45 19.10 12.13 6.51
N GLN A 46 18.43 11.53 7.50
CA GLN A 46 18.18 10.10 7.52
C GLN A 46 16.72 9.80 7.19
N MET A 47 16.52 9.02 6.13
CA MET A 47 15.22 8.44 5.76
C MET A 47 15.33 6.92 5.87
N ASP A 48 14.36 6.32 6.56
CA ASP A 48 14.31 4.88 6.74
C ASP A 48 14.04 4.14 5.42
N PRO A 49 14.49 2.89 5.29
CA PRO A 49 14.10 2.05 4.16
C PRO A 49 12.58 1.86 4.12
N LEU A 50 12.02 1.90 2.91
CA LEU A 50 10.60 1.62 2.69
C LEU A 50 10.30 0.15 3.00
N VAL A 51 9.28 -0.11 3.80
CA VAL A 51 8.73 -1.45 4.02
C VAL A 51 7.80 -1.80 2.86
N VAL A 52 8.14 -2.80 2.08
CA VAL A 52 7.35 -3.25 0.91
C VAL A 52 6.52 -4.47 1.29
N ILE A 53 5.22 -4.33 1.12
CA ILE A 53 4.20 -5.32 1.42
C ILE A 53 3.46 -5.65 0.13
N GLU A 54 3.13 -6.92 -0.06
CA GLU A 54 2.32 -7.40 -1.17
C GLU A 54 1.13 -8.19 -0.62
N ILE A 55 -0.06 -7.92 -1.15
CA ILE A 55 -1.25 -8.75 -0.93
C ILE A 55 -1.80 -9.12 -2.29
N ASP A 56 -1.31 -10.21 -2.87
CA ASP A 56 -1.65 -10.64 -4.22
C ASP A 56 -1.64 -12.17 -4.29
N ASN A 57 -2.59 -12.75 -5.03
CA ASN A 57 -2.63 -14.19 -5.26
C ASN A 57 -1.50 -14.61 -6.18
N GLU A 58 -1.17 -13.81 -7.20
CA GLU A 58 -0.12 -14.12 -8.18
C GLU A 58 1.29 -13.79 -7.65
N ALA A 59 1.39 -12.88 -6.67
CA ALA A 59 2.62 -12.35 -6.11
C ALA A 59 3.56 -11.75 -7.17
N LYS A 60 2.99 -10.89 -8.04
CA LYS A 60 3.72 -10.27 -9.16
C LYS A 60 4.86 -9.39 -8.71
N LEU A 61 4.66 -8.58 -7.66
CA LEU A 61 5.69 -7.69 -7.15
C LEU A 61 6.84 -8.50 -6.55
N HIS A 62 6.54 -9.59 -5.82
CA HIS A 62 7.59 -10.48 -5.31
C HIS A 62 8.35 -11.18 -6.43
N ALA A 63 7.69 -11.61 -7.51
CA ALA A 63 8.37 -12.21 -8.66
C ALA A 63 9.36 -11.24 -9.33
N THR A 64 8.99 -9.96 -9.45
CA THR A 64 9.83 -8.92 -10.05
C THR A 64 10.92 -8.39 -9.11
N MET A 65 10.59 -8.16 -7.83
CA MET A 65 11.46 -7.43 -6.88
C MET A 65 12.16 -8.33 -5.85
N LYS A 66 11.78 -9.62 -5.77
CA LYS A 66 12.38 -10.65 -4.92
C LYS A 66 12.54 -10.20 -3.46
N GLU A 67 13.77 -10.17 -2.97
CA GLU A 67 14.14 -9.85 -1.59
C GLU A 67 13.78 -8.42 -1.14
N ARG A 68 13.40 -7.54 -2.08
CA ARG A 68 12.93 -6.20 -1.74
C ARG A 68 11.51 -6.17 -1.19
N VAL A 69 10.75 -7.27 -1.32
CA VAL A 69 9.43 -7.42 -0.68
C VAL A 69 9.62 -7.98 0.73
N ASN A 70 9.29 -7.18 1.75
CA ASN A 70 9.45 -7.55 3.16
C ASN A 70 8.38 -8.54 3.63
N PHE A 71 7.16 -8.41 3.12
CA PHE A 71 6.04 -9.27 3.46
C PHE A 71 5.15 -9.52 2.25
N SER A 72 4.81 -10.77 1.98
CA SER A 72 3.86 -11.15 0.94
C SER A 72 2.77 -12.03 1.54
N LEU A 73 1.53 -11.62 1.39
CA LEU A 73 0.33 -12.33 1.80
C LEU A 73 -0.40 -12.79 0.55
N ARG A 74 -0.46 -14.11 0.32
CA ARG A 74 -1.22 -14.66 -0.80
C ARG A 74 -2.70 -14.40 -0.59
N ALA A 75 -3.31 -13.62 -1.48
CA ALA A 75 -4.74 -13.36 -1.48
C ALA A 75 -5.50 -14.70 -1.52
N ALA A 76 -6.21 -15.05 -0.44
CA ALA A 76 -6.83 -16.36 -0.31
C ALA A 76 -7.93 -16.55 -1.39
N PRO A 77 -8.08 -17.77 -1.97
CA PRO A 77 -9.13 -18.04 -2.96
C PRO A 77 -10.54 -17.74 -2.45
N ASP A 78 -10.71 -17.76 -1.12
CA ASP A 78 -11.94 -17.54 -0.40
C ASP A 78 -11.96 -16.19 0.33
N LEU A 79 -11.23 -15.17 -0.13
CA LEU A 79 -11.30 -13.81 0.43
C LEU A 79 -12.74 -13.29 0.61
N SER A 80 -13.65 -13.70 -0.27
CA SER A 80 -15.08 -13.41 -0.14
C SER A 80 -15.75 -14.15 1.02
N SER A 81 -15.34 -15.38 1.37
CA SER A 81 -15.79 -16.11 2.56
C SER A 81 -15.17 -15.51 3.83
N ILE A 82 -13.87 -15.20 3.80
CA ILE A 82 -13.14 -14.57 4.90
C ILE A 82 -13.82 -13.25 5.24
N SER A 83 -14.18 -12.44 4.23
CA SER A 83 -14.86 -11.15 4.42
C SER A 83 -16.20 -11.20 5.17
N ARG A 84 -16.80 -12.39 5.33
CA ARG A 84 -18.07 -12.59 6.05
C ARG A 84 -17.87 -12.96 7.52
N ASP A 85 -16.68 -13.40 7.91
CA ASP A 85 -16.30 -13.66 9.31
C ASP A 85 -15.26 -12.63 9.77
N ARG A 86 -15.70 -11.69 10.61
CA ARG A 86 -14.84 -10.66 11.19
C ARG A 86 -13.58 -11.23 11.83
N ARG A 87 -13.68 -12.34 12.58
CA ARG A 87 -12.50 -12.94 13.25
C ARG A 87 -11.55 -13.57 12.25
N ALA A 88 -12.07 -14.14 11.17
CA ALA A 88 -11.23 -14.64 10.08
C ALA A 88 -10.50 -13.50 9.37
N MET A 89 -11.19 -12.39 9.05
CA MET A 89 -10.57 -11.19 8.47
C MET A 89 -9.47 -10.64 9.36
N GLU A 90 -9.74 -10.48 10.66
CA GLU A 90 -8.76 -9.99 11.63
C GLU A 90 -7.53 -10.91 11.65
N ARG A 91 -7.69 -12.22 11.79
CA ARG A 91 -6.55 -13.16 11.77
C ARG A 91 -5.75 -13.08 10.47
N TYR A 92 -6.42 -12.87 9.35
CA TYR A 92 -5.80 -12.86 8.03
C TYR A 92 -5.03 -11.55 7.75
N PHE A 93 -5.62 -10.38 8.05
CA PHE A 93 -5.03 -9.08 7.72
C PHE A 93 -4.23 -8.42 8.86
N ASN A 94 -4.41 -8.82 10.13
CA ASN A 94 -3.65 -8.24 11.25
C ASN A 94 -2.12 -8.27 11.07
N PRO A 95 -1.51 -9.32 10.46
CA PRO A 95 -0.08 -9.28 10.14
C PRO A 95 0.33 -8.10 9.26
N VAL A 96 -0.53 -7.66 8.32
CA VAL A 96 -0.27 -6.49 7.47
C VAL A 96 -0.15 -5.22 8.32
N PHE A 97 -1.05 -5.05 9.30
CA PHE A 97 -1.00 -3.90 10.21
C PHE A 97 0.30 -3.85 11.03
N GLN A 98 0.84 -5.01 11.44
CA GLN A 98 2.13 -5.06 12.13
C GLN A 98 3.26 -4.53 11.26
N TRP A 99 3.23 -4.79 9.95
CA TRP A 99 4.21 -4.25 9.01
C TRP A 99 4.03 -2.75 8.76
N TRP A 100 2.79 -2.24 8.70
CA TRP A 100 2.53 -0.79 8.67
C TRP A 100 3.06 -0.06 9.91
N CYS A 101 3.17 -0.74 11.05
CA CYS A 101 3.71 -0.15 12.27
C CYS A 101 5.24 0.01 12.28
N VAL A 102 5.98 -0.66 11.38
CA VAL A 102 7.45 -0.65 11.35
C VAL A 102 8.02 0.70 10.91
N GLY A 103 7.38 1.37 9.94
CA GLY A 103 7.90 2.59 9.34
C GLY A 103 7.06 3.03 8.14
N ASP A 104 7.64 3.87 7.29
CA ASP A 104 7.04 4.17 5.98
C ASP A 104 6.91 2.88 5.18
N SER A 105 5.74 2.68 4.55
CA SER A 105 5.44 1.45 3.86
C SER A 105 4.71 1.65 2.53
N LEU A 106 4.82 0.64 1.67
CA LEU A 106 4.09 0.50 0.43
C LEU A 106 3.42 -0.88 0.42
N THR A 107 2.11 -0.91 0.18
CA THR A 107 1.34 -2.14 0.03
C THR A 107 0.78 -2.21 -1.38
N ASP A 108 1.26 -3.17 -2.17
CA ASP A 108 0.70 -3.50 -3.49
C ASP A 108 -0.48 -4.46 -3.31
N LEU A 109 -1.68 -4.00 -3.68
CA LEU A 109 -2.89 -4.80 -3.59
C LEU A 109 -3.15 -5.44 -4.94
N GLY A 110 -3.32 -6.75 -4.97
CA GLY A 110 -3.69 -7.52 -6.16
C GLY A 110 -5.09 -7.17 -6.69
N ALA A 111 -5.48 -7.83 -7.78
CA ALA A 111 -6.86 -7.70 -8.29
C ALA A 111 -7.87 -8.18 -7.24
N ASN A 112 -8.99 -7.46 -7.10
CA ASN A 112 -10.07 -7.74 -6.14
C ASN A 112 -9.67 -7.72 -4.64
N VAL A 113 -8.47 -7.24 -4.28
CA VAL A 113 -8.00 -7.19 -2.88
C VAL A 113 -8.37 -5.88 -2.19
N THR A 114 -8.52 -4.79 -2.94
CA THR A 114 -8.77 -3.45 -2.39
C THR A 114 -10.02 -3.40 -1.52
N THR A 115 -11.15 -3.91 -1.99
CA THR A 115 -12.39 -3.91 -1.21
C THR A 115 -12.27 -4.73 0.08
N PRO A 116 -11.82 -6.01 0.07
CA PRO A 116 -11.64 -6.77 1.31
C PRO A 116 -10.74 -6.10 2.36
N VAL A 117 -9.66 -5.45 1.93
CA VAL A 117 -8.76 -4.73 2.85
C VAL A 117 -9.48 -3.53 3.47
N LEU A 118 -10.17 -2.72 2.67
CA LEU A 118 -10.91 -1.55 3.17
C LEU A 118 -12.10 -1.98 4.06
N ASP A 119 -12.78 -3.07 3.72
CA ASP A 119 -13.85 -3.65 4.55
C ASP A 119 -13.33 -4.10 5.91
N TRP A 120 -12.15 -4.73 5.94
CA TRP A 120 -11.48 -5.06 7.19
C TRP A 120 -11.13 -3.82 7.99
N MET A 121 -10.55 -2.79 7.38
CA MET A 121 -10.27 -1.54 8.07
C MET A 121 -11.53 -0.88 8.64
N ARG A 122 -12.62 -0.86 7.86
CA ARG A 122 -13.90 -0.25 8.24
C ARG A 122 -14.62 -0.97 9.39
N THR A 123 -14.47 -2.29 9.48
CA THR A 123 -15.20 -3.12 10.45
C THR A 123 -14.39 -3.42 11.72
N THR A 124 -13.15 -2.94 11.80
CA THR A 124 -12.23 -3.16 12.92
C THR A 124 -11.68 -1.84 13.46
N ALA A 125 -10.87 -1.90 14.52
CA ALA A 125 -10.26 -0.71 15.14
C ALA A 125 -8.98 -0.22 14.42
N VAL A 126 -8.72 -0.69 13.19
CA VAL A 126 -7.48 -0.37 12.46
C VAL A 126 -7.32 1.14 12.24
N PRO A 127 -8.33 1.92 11.84
CA PRO A 127 -8.19 3.36 11.68
C PRO A 127 -7.80 4.06 12.98
N GLU A 128 -8.39 3.68 14.12
CA GLU A 128 -8.08 4.21 15.45
C GLU A 128 -6.66 3.85 15.87
N LEU A 129 -6.29 2.57 15.76
CA LEU A 129 -4.96 2.10 16.10
C LEU A 129 -3.88 2.73 15.20
N ALA A 130 -4.19 2.97 13.91
CA ALA A 130 -3.29 3.68 13.01
C ALA A 130 -3.03 5.11 13.49
N ALA A 131 -4.07 5.83 13.93
CA ALA A 131 -3.94 7.17 14.48
C ALA A 131 -3.12 7.19 15.78
N GLU A 132 -3.36 6.24 16.70
CA GLU A 132 -2.55 6.08 17.93
C GLU A 132 -1.06 5.83 17.62
N ARG A 133 -0.79 5.17 16.48
CA ARG A 133 0.56 4.89 16.00
C ARG A 133 1.12 5.99 15.11
N ASN A 134 0.44 7.12 14.96
CA ASN A 134 0.82 8.22 14.07
C ASN A 134 1.10 7.73 12.63
N ILE A 135 0.22 6.88 12.11
CA ILE A 135 0.22 6.41 10.73
C ILE A 135 -0.76 7.26 9.93
N HIS A 136 -0.26 7.84 8.85
CA HIS A 136 -1.07 8.51 7.82
C HIS A 136 -1.12 7.63 6.58
N PHE A 137 -2.33 7.38 6.08
CA PHE A 137 -2.49 6.57 4.88
C PHE A 137 -2.38 7.44 3.63
N ARG A 138 -1.82 6.86 2.58
CA ARG A 138 -1.90 7.38 1.23
C ARG A 138 -2.48 6.31 0.33
N PHE A 139 -3.49 6.63 -0.46
CA PHE A 139 -4.13 5.67 -1.34
C PHE A 139 -3.90 6.05 -2.80
N LEU A 140 -3.12 5.24 -3.52
CA LEU A 140 -2.89 5.38 -4.95
C LEU A 140 -3.92 4.55 -5.71
N ALA A 141 -4.96 5.22 -6.21
CA ALA A 141 -5.95 4.65 -7.10
C ALA A 141 -5.39 4.65 -8.53
N VAL A 142 -5.02 3.49 -9.04
CA VAL A 142 -4.46 3.37 -10.39
C VAL A 142 -5.58 3.24 -11.40
N ALA A 143 -5.49 4.01 -12.50
CA ALA A 143 -6.35 3.88 -13.65
C ALA A 143 -5.54 3.89 -14.95
N ILE A 144 -6.06 3.20 -15.96
CA ILE A 144 -5.64 3.24 -17.36
C ILE A 144 -6.73 3.95 -18.20
N PRO A 145 -6.45 4.34 -19.46
CA PRO A 145 -7.45 4.90 -20.37
C PRO A 145 -8.53 3.88 -20.75
N ASP A 146 -9.46 3.62 -19.84
CA ASP A 146 -10.54 2.66 -19.98
C ASP A 146 -11.67 2.97 -18.98
N ALA A 147 -12.91 2.91 -19.45
CA ALA A 147 -14.09 3.30 -18.66
C ALA A 147 -14.28 2.42 -17.42
N GLN A 148 -14.02 1.12 -17.50
CA GLN A 148 -14.13 0.22 -16.35
C GLN A 148 -13.02 0.49 -15.32
N SER A 149 -11.83 0.86 -15.78
CA SER A 149 -10.71 1.24 -14.92
C SER A 149 -11.00 2.53 -14.16
N LEU A 150 -11.53 3.55 -14.85
CA LEU A 150 -11.93 4.82 -14.24
C LEU A 150 -13.00 4.61 -13.17
N ARG A 151 -14.04 3.82 -13.47
CA ARG A 151 -15.06 3.44 -12.50
C ARG A 151 -14.48 2.72 -11.27
N SER A 152 -13.60 1.74 -11.49
CA SER A 152 -12.94 1.00 -10.41
C SER A 152 -12.07 1.91 -9.54
N ALA A 153 -11.38 2.87 -10.14
CA ALA A 153 -10.58 3.85 -9.41
C ALA A 153 -11.48 4.79 -8.58
N ARG A 154 -12.57 5.33 -9.15
CA ARG A 154 -13.54 6.17 -8.42
C ARG A 154 -14.12 5.45 -7.21
N GLN A 155 -14.63 4.23 -7.41
CA GLN A 155 -15.19 3.43 -6.32
C GLN A 155 -14.17 3.16 -5.21
N ALA A 156 -12.91 2.89 -5.57
CA ALA A 156 -11.86 2.68 -4.60
C ALA A 156 -11.51 3.96 -3.81
N VAL A 157 -11.48 5.13 -4.48
CA VAL A 157 -11.28 6.44 -3.86
C VAL A 157 -12.41 6.78 -2.89
N GLU A 158 -13.66 6.59 -3.30
CA GLU A 158 -14.83 6.81 -2.43
C GLU A 158 -14.77 5.89 -1.20
N THR A 159 -14.54 4.60 -1.42
CA THR A 159 -14.49 3.61 -0.33
C THR A 159 -13.37 3.93 0.67
N VAL A 160 -12.19 4.36 0.22
CA VAL A 160 -11.09 4.68 1.14
C VAL A 160 -11.35 5.98 1.90
N MET A 161 -11.95 6.99 1.25
CA MET A 161 -12.35 8.23 1.93
C MET A 161 -13.42 7.96 2.99
N ASP A 162 -14.40 7.12 2.68
CA ASP A 162 -15.45 6.73 3.64
C ASP A 162 -14.87 5.92 4.82
N THR A 163 -13.84 5.10 4.55
CA THR A 163 -13.21 4.23 5.56
C THR A 163 -12.25 4.98 6.48
N LEU A 164 -11.48 5.93 5.94
CA LEU A 164 -10.37 6.58 6.65
C LEU A 164 -10.60 8.08 6.92
N GLY A 165 -11.60 8.69 6.31
CA GLY A 165 -11.91 10.11 6.47
C GLY A 165 -10.72 11.00 6.15
N ASN A 166 -10.37 11.90 7.09
CA ASN A 166 -9.25 12.82 6.97
C ASN A 166 -7.86 12.18 7.19
N ARG A 167 -7.79 10.88 7.50
CA ARG A 167 -6.53 10.15 7.76
C ARG A 167 -5.91 9.53 6.50
N VAL A 168 -6.48 9.83 5.34
CA VAL A 168 -5.97 9.38 4.04
C VAL A 168 -5.70 10.56 3.13
N THR A 169 -4.62 10.47 2.35
CA THR A 169 -4.42 11.27 1.14
C THR A 169 -4.72 10.40 -0.09
N PRO A 170 -5.87 10.58 -0.74
CA PRO A 170 -6.15 9.94 -2.02
C PRO A 170 -5.27 10.52 -3.12
N VAL A 171 -4.79 9.66 -4.01
CA VAL A 171 -3.99 9.99 -5.18
C VAL A 171 -4.53 9.20 -6.35
N LEU A 172 -4.93 9.90 -7.41
CA LEU A 172 -5.26 9.27 -8.69
C LEU A 172 -3.98 9.13 -9.51
N VAL A 173 -3.66 7.91 -9.92
CA VAL A 173 -2.54 7.61 -10.80
C VAL A 173 -3.06 7.27 -12.18
N PHE A 174 -2.77 8.13 -13.17
CA PHE A 174 -3.03 7.86 -14.57
C PHE A 174 -1.85 7.14 -15.18
N ASN A 175 -2.02 5.84 -15.39
CA ASN A 175 -1.03 4.95 -15.97
C ASN A 175 -1.36 4.75 -17.46
N ASP A 176 -0.73 5.51 -18.35
CA ASP A 176 -0.86 5.28 -19.78
C ASP A 176 0.01 4.11 -20.22
N MET A 177 -0.58 2.91 -20.21
CA MET A 177 0.14 1.68 -20.53
C MET A 177 0.39 1.49 -22.02
N TRP A 178 -0.42 2.12 -22.88
CA TRP A 178 -0.55 1.74 -24.28
C TRP A 178 -0.23 2.85 -25.26
N GLY A 179 -0.21 4.12 -24.83
CA GLY A 179 0.13 5.24 -25.70
C GLY A 179 -0.75 5.29 -26.94
N ILE A 180 -2.07 5.01 -26.78
CA ILE A 180 -3.01 4.68 -27.86
C ILE A 180 -2.93 5.66 -29.02
N ASP A 181 -2.66 6.94 -28.73
CA ASP A 181 -1.90 7.81 -29.61
C ASP A 181 -0.96 8.61 -28.70
N HIS A 182 0.28 8.89 -29.11
CA HIS A 182 1.28 9.62 -28.29
C HIS A 182 0.80 10.99 -27.73
N ALA A 183 -0.39 11.46 -28.12
CA ALA A 183 -1.08 12.64 -27.62
C ALA A 183 -2.45 12.36 -26.95
N SER A 184 -3.08 11.20 -27.16
CA SER A 184 -4.50 11.01 -26.79
C SER A 184 -4.69 10.41 -25.40
N GLY A 185 -3.92 9.44 -24.92
CA GLY A 185 -4.00 8.95 -23.52
C GLY A 185 -5.44 8.87 -22.97
N PHE A 186 -5.76 9.67 -21.94
CA PHE A 186 -7.11 9.80 -21.32
C PHE A 186 -8.08 10.75 -22.05
N THR A 187 -7.66 11.43 -23.11
CA THR A 187 -8.44 12.39 -23.92
C THR A 187 -9.78 11.82 -24.42
N PRO A 188 -9.86 10.58 -24.93
CA PRO A 188 -11.15 10.01 -25.35
C PRO A 188 -12.16 9.84 -24.21
N TYR A 189 -11.71 9.92 -22.96
CA TYR A 189 -12.53 9.73 -21.77
C TYR A 189 -12.88 11.05 -21.06
N GLN A 190 -12.61 12.21 -21.66
CA GLN A 190 -12.87 13.52 -21.04
C GLN A 190 -14.33 13.70 -20.59
N ASP A 191 -15.28 13.16 -21.34
CA ASP A 191 -16.71 13.20 -21.00
C ASP A 191 -17.19 12.00 -20.16
N ASN A 192 -16.28 11.11 -19.76
CA ASN A 192 -16.63 9.96 -18.93
C ASN A 192 -17.06 10.45 -17.52
N PRO A 193 -18.24 10.02 -17.02
CA PRO A 193 -18.76 10.51 -15.74
C PRO A 193 -17.86 10.14 -14.55
N ASP A 194 -17.22 8.96 -14.57
CA ASP A 194 -16.31 8.54 -13.50
C ASP A 194 -15.02 9.39 -13.51
N LEU A 195 -14.52 9.80 -14.70
CA LEU A 195 -13.38 10.72 -14.81
C LEU A 195 -13.75 12.14 -14.33
N LEU A 196 -14.91 12.65 -14.75
CA LEU A 196 -15.38 13.98 -14.36
C LEU A 196 -15.52 14.11 -12.84
N GLU A 197 -16.02 13.07 -12.17
CA GLU A 197 -16.13 13.04 -10.71
C GLU A 197 -14.76 13.01 -10.02
N LEU A 198 -13.84 12.17 -10.52
CA LEU A 198 -12.44 12.14 -10.03
C LEU A 198 -11.76 13.51 -10.19
N GLU A 199 -11.94 14.20 -11.32
CA GLU A 199 -11.41 15.55 -11.53
C GLU A 199 -12.10 16.60 -10.64
N THR A 200 -13.36 16.39 -10.24
CA THR A 200 -14.02 17.20 -9.21
C THR A 200 -13.33 17.05 -7.86
N TYR A 201 -13.05 15.82 -7.39
CA TYR A 201 -12.30 15.61 -6.14
C TYR A 201 -10.93 16.27 -6.16
N ARG A 202 -10.25 16.23 -7.31
CA ARG A 202 -8.96 16.90 -7.49
C ARG A 202 -9.09 18.42 -7.39
N ARG A 203 -10.06 19.03 -8.08
CA ARG A 203 -10.31 20.49 -8.05
C ARG A 203 -10.70 20.99 -6.66
N GLU A 204 -11.41 20.17 -5.89
CA GLU A 204 -11.77 20.43 -4.49
C GLU A 204 -10.58 20.27 -3.52
N GLY A 205 -9.40 19.87 -4.00
CA GLY A 205 -8.23 19.65 -3.16
C GLY A 205 -8.30 18.38 -2.29
N ARG A 206 -9.26 17.48 -2.56
CA ARG A 206 -9.47 16.23 -1.80
C ARG A 206 -8.60 15.08 -2.30
N MET A 207 -7.95 15.24 -3.45
CA MET A 207 -7.17 14.20 -4.10
C MET A 207 -6.02 14.81 -4.90
N LEU A 208 -4.87 14.14 -4.88
CA LEU A 208 -3.73 14.47 -5.74
C LEU A 208 -3.82 13.69 -7.07
N ARG A 209 -3.10 14.16 -8.09
CA ARG A 209 -2.96 13.45 -9.36
C ARG A 209 -1.49 13.22 -9.68
N VAL A 210 -1.19 12.03 -10.17
CA VAL A 210 0.11 11.67 -10.74
C VAL A 210 -0.13 11.08 -12.12
N ASP A 211 0.53 11.65 -13.12
CA ASP A 211 0.52 11.15 -14.48
C ASP A 211 1.78 10.30 -14.72
N VAL A 212 1.57 9.07 -15.19
CA VAL A 212 2.62 8.15 -15.64
C VAL A 212 2.40 7.96 -17.14
N PRO A 213 3.10 8.74 -17.98
CA PRO A 213 2.90 8.68 -19.42
C PRO A 213 3.38 7.34 -19.99
N PHE A 214 3.01 7.07 -21.23
CA PHE A 214 3.56 5.93 -21.97
C PHE A 214 5.08 6.10 -22.17
N CYS A 215 5.82 5.00 -22.01
CA CYS A 215 7.25 4.96 -22.31
C CYS A 215 7.45 4.29 -23.67
N ASP A 216 7.91 5.06 -24.66
CA ASP A 216 8.17 4.61 -26.02
C ASP A 216 9.58 4.00 -26.20
N SER A 217 10.26 3.68 -25.10
CA SER A 217 11.56 3.03 -25.14
C SER A 217 11.42 1.52 -25.33
N GLN A 218 12.10 0.98 -26.34
CA GLN A 218 12.18 -0.47 -26.57
C GLN A 218 12.84 -1.22 -25.40
N LEU A 219 13.70 -0.55 -24.62
CA LEU A 219 14.28 -1.12 -23.41
C LEU A 219 13.20 -1.39 -22.36
N MET A 220 12.24 -0.48 -22.22
CA MET A 220 11.12 -0.63 -21.29
C MET A 220 10.12 -1.67 -21.79
N GLU A 221 9.87 -1.72 -23.10
CA GLU A 221 9.04 -2.76 -23.72
C GLU A 221 9.61 -4.16 -23.44
N TYR A 222 10.92 -4.36 -23.67
CA TYR A 222 11.62 -5.59 -23.30
C TYR A 222 11.46 -5.87 -21.80
N GLY A 223 11.67 -4.86 -20.95
CA GLY A 223 11.50 -5.00 -19.50
C GLY A 223 10.13 -5.53 -19.09
N ARG A 224 9.06 -4.99 -19.68
CA ARG A 224 7.68 -5.43 -19.44
C ARG A 224 7.48 -6.88 -19.89
N ALA A 225 7.97 -7.25 -21.08
CA ALA A 225 7.86 -8.61 -21.61
C ALA A 225 8.60 -9.65 -20.74
N HIS A 226 9.67 -9.23 -20.05
CA HIS A 226 10.50 -10.11 -19.21
C HIS A 226 10.29 -9.93 -17.70
N ASN A 227 9.21 -9.25 -17.28
CA ASN A 227 8.88 -8.98 -15.87
C ASN A 227 10.01 -8.32 -15.06
N LEU A 228 10.81 -7.48 -15.72
CA LEU A 228 11.90 -6.74 -15.11
C LEU A 228 11.36 -5.48 -14.42
N SER A 229 11.93 -5.14 -13.26
CA SER A 229 11.65 -3.83 -12.66
C SER A 229 12.26 -2.73 -13.52
N VAL A 230 11.74 -1.51 -13.39
CA VAL A 230 12.31 -0.34 -14.08
C VAL A 230 13.78 -0.13 -13.73
N LEU A 231 14.18 -0.45 -12.50
CA LEU A 231 15.57 -0.40 -12.08
C LEU A 231 16.42 -1.47 -12.77
N ASP A 232 15.90 -2.68 -12.96
CA ASP A 232 16.59 -3.74 -13.68
C ASP A 232 16.80 -3.35 -15.15
N VAL A 233 15.79 -2.76 -15.78
CA VAL A 233 15.89 -2.26 -17.17
C VAL A 233 17.00 -1.22 -17.27
N TRP A 234 17.03 -0.25 -16.36
CA TRP A 234 18.07 0.77 -16.30
C TRP A 234 19.46 0.17 -16.08
N GLN A 235 19.62 -0.72 -15.09
CA GLN A 235 20.91 -1.32 -14.76
C GLN A 235 21.43 -2.27 -15.84
N ARG A 236 20.53 -2.87 -16.63
CA ARG A 236 20.86 -3.87 -17.66
C ARG A 236 20.71 -3.30 -19.08
N GLU A 237 20.59 -2.00 -19.25
CA GLU A 237 20.32 -1.33 -20.53
C GLU A 237 21.22 -1.83 -21.69
N ALA A 238 22.53 -1.99 -21.44
CA ALA A 238 23.49 -2.40 -22.46
C ALA A 238 23.43 -3.91 -22.78
N HIS A 239 22.91 -4.72 -21.84
CA HIS A 239 22.62 -6.12 -22.11
C HIS A 239 21.34 -6.25 -22.95
N ILE A 240 20.28 -5.55 -22.53
CA ILE A 240 18.98 -5.55 -23.21
C ILE A 240 19.14 -5.04 -24.65
N ALA A 241 19.88 -3.94 -24.85
CA ALA A 241 20.14 -3.40 -26.18
C ALA A 241 20.83 -4.41 -27.11
N ARG A 242 21.76 -5.22 -26.59
CA ARG A 242 22.41 -6.30 -27.35
C ARG A 242 21.44 -7.42 -27.71
N GLU A 243 20.56 -7.82 -26.78
CA GLU A 243 19.53 -8.84 -27.04
C GLU A 243 18.49 -8.38 -28.06
N LEU A 244 18.18 -7.09 -28.07
CA LEU A 244 17.32 -6.45 -29.07
C LEU A 244 18.04 -6.21 -30.43
N GLY A 245 19.35 -6.46 -30.51
CA GLY A 245 20.13 -6.22 -31.73
C GLY A 245 20.26 -4.74 -32.11
N LEU A 246 20.19 -3.82 -31.14
CA LEU A 246 20.31 -2.39 -31.38
C LEU A 246 21.77 -2.00 -31.69
N ASP A 247 21.97 -1.16 -32.70
CA ASP A 247 23.25 -0.51 -32.94
C ASP A 247 23.56 0.57 -31.88
N ASP A 248 24.78 1.12 -31.88
CA ASP A 248 25.22 2.11 -30.87
C ASP A 248 24.34 3.37 -30.85
N LEU A 249 23.89 3.85 -32.01
CA LEU A 249 23.04 5.04 -32.10
C LEU A 249 21.63 4.76 -31.54
N SER A 250 21.05 3.62 -31.91
CA SER A 250 19.75 3.16 -31.46
C SER A 250 19.77 2.91 -29.95
N GLN A 251 20.80 2.23 -29.43
CA GLN A 251 20.97 2.03 -27.99
C GLN A 251 20.98 3.37 -27.23
N ARG A 252 21.76 4.35 -27.70
CA ARG A 252 21.82 5.68 -27.05
C ARG A 252 20.49 6.42 -27.12
N THR A 253 19.78 6.29 -28.24
CA THR A 253 18.46 6.90 -28.45
C THR A 253 17.43 6.30 -27.49
N GLU A 254 17.35 4.96 -27.41
CA GLU A 254 16.43 4.25 -26.53
C GLU A 254 16.74 4.50 -25.05
N LYS A 255 18.02 4.57 -24.68
CA LYS A 255 18.46 4.99 -23.34
C LYS A 255 18.03 6.42 -23.01
N HIS A 256 18.17 7.35 -23.96
CA HIS A 256 17.76 8.73 -23.76
C HIS A 256 16.24 8.84 -23.54
N ARG A 257 15.43 8.11 -24.33
CA ARG A 257 13.97 8.03 -24.14
C ARG A 257 13.61 7.50 -22.76
N LEU A 258 14.20 6.37 -22.36
CA LEU A 258 13.98 5.77 -21.03
C LEU A 258 14.31 6.76 -19.91
N LEU A 259 15.46 7.43 -19.99
CA LEU A 259 15.88 8.41 -19.00
C LEU A 259 14.96 9.62 -18.91
N LYS A 260 14.56 10.16 -20.07
CA LYS A 260 13.63 11.30 -20.13
C LYS A 260 12.31 10.92 -19.47
N TRP A 261 11.76 9.77 -19.81
CA TRP A 261 10.53 9.25 -19.22
C TRP A 261 10.67 9.02 -17.71
N LEU A 262 11.77 8.41 -17.26
CA LEU A 262 12.06 8.20 -15.84
C LEU A 262 12.10 9.51 -15.05
N CYS A 263 12.76 10.55 -15.58
CA CYS A 263 12.83 11.86 -14.95
C CYS A 263 11.45 12.51 -14.83
N GLU A 264 10.63 12.42 -15.87
CA GLU A 264 9.26 12.95 -15.89
C GLU A 264 8.38 12.26 -14.84
N VAL A 265 8.41 10.93 -14.80
CA VAL A 265 7.70 10.14 -13.80
C VAL A 265 8.18 10.50 -12.38
N GLN A 266 9.49 10.51 -12.14
CA GLN A 266 10.04 10.85 -10.82
C GLN A 266 9.62 12.24 -10.35
N HIS A 267 9.56 13.21 -11.26
CA HIS A 267 9.05 14.55 -10.96
C HIS A 267 7.58 14.51 -10.53
N GLY A 268 6.73 13.76 -11.24
CA GLY A 268 5.32 13.57 -10.88
C GLY A 268 5.10 12.87 -9.53
N PHE A 269 5.99 11.94 -9.14
CA PHE A 269 5.96 11.30 -7.82
C PHE A 269 6.51 12.19 -6.69
N GLY A 270 7.28 13.23 -7.00
CA GLY A 270 7.93 14.12 -6.04
C GLY A 270 7.01 14.62 -4.91
N PRO A 271 5.82 15.17 -5.21
CA PRO A 271 4.86 15.63 -4.21
C PRO A 271 4.41 14.55 -3.22
N LEU A 272 4.48 13.26 -3.60
CA LEU A 272 4.14 12.15 -2.70
C LEU A 272 5.20 11.95 -1.61
N PHE A 273 6.42 12.46 -1.76
CA PHE A 273 7.45 12.31 -0.73
C PHE A 273 7.51 13.51 0.22
N ALA A 274 6.69 14.53 0.01
CA ALA A 274 6.48 15.58 0.99
C ALA A 274 5.78 15.00 2.23
N ARG A 275 6.34 15.28 3.42
CA ARG A 275 5.70 14.88 4.67
C ARG A 275 4.46 15.75 4.91
N PRO A 276 3.30 15.15 5.25
CA PRO A 276 2.17 15.91 5.74
C PRO A 276 2.60 16.68 6.99
N ALA A 277 2.10 17.91 7.16
CA ALA A 277 2.22 18.62 8.42
C ALA A 277 1.67 17.74 9.55
N ALA A 278 2.35 17.70 10.70
CA ALA A 278 1.86 16.95 11.85
C ALA A 278 0.43 17.39 12.16
N PRO A 279 -0.51 16.45 12.41
CA PRO A 279 -1.85 16.84 12.83
C PRO A 279 -1.72 17.70 14.09
N ALA A 280 -2.32 18.90 14.06
CA ALA A 280 -2.41 19.73 15.24
C ALA A 280 -2.98 18.89 16.38
N GLU A 281 -2.34 18.92 17.55
CA GLU A 281 -2.85 18.22 18.74
C GLU A 281 -4.33 18.55 18.91
N PRO A 282 -5.20 17.56 19.15
CA PRO A 282 -6.56 17.87 19.56
C PRO A 282 -6.46 18.73 20.82
N VAL A 283 -6.89 19.98 20.71
CA VAL A 283 -7.01 20.90 21.84
C VAL A 283 -7.74 20.13 22.94
N PRO A 284 -7.15 19.92 24.13
CA PRO A 284 -7.84 19.22 25.20
C PRO A 284 -9.15 19.96 25.43
N ALA A 285 -10.27 19.23 25.30
CA ALA A 285 -11.58 19.78 25.57
C ALA A 285 -11.52 20.48 26.92
N ALA A 286 -11.91 21.75 26.95
CA ALA A 286 -11.96 22.53 28.17
C ALA A 286 -12.68 21.71 29.26
N PRO A 287 -12.14 21.62 30.48
CA PRO A 287 -12.75 20.82 31.53
C PRO A 287 -14.19 21.29 31.70
N ALA A 288 -15.12 20.34 31.62
CA ALA A 288 -16.53 20.61 31.83
C ALA A 288 -16.72 21.34 33.17
N PRO A 289 -17.60 22.36 33.25
CA PRO A 289 -17.83 23.07 34.49
C PRO A 289 -18.31 22.09 35.56
N VAL A 290 -17.58 22.06 36.68
CA VAL A 290 -17.88 21.27 37.87
C VAL A 290 -19.26 21.66 38.37
N GLN A 291 -20.27 20.80 38.12
CA GLN A 291 -21.52 20.88 38.84
C GLN A 291 -21.28 20.45 40.29
N GLN A 292 -21.44 21.40 41.21
CA GLN A 292 -21.39 21.16 42.64
C GLN A 292 -22.50 20.19 43.04
N SER A 293 -22.11 19.10 43.70
CA SER A 293 -22.96 18.07 44.26
C SER A 293 -23.92 18.61 45.33
N PRO A 294 -25.09 17.99 45.53
CA PRO A 294 -25.71 17.91 46.84
C PRO A 294 -25.32 16.61 47.56
N THR A 295 -24.98 16.79 48.83
CA THR A 295 -24.61 15.82 49.86
C THR A 295 -25.75 14.88 50.28
N ALA A 296 -25.42 13.60 50.51
CA ALA A 296 -25.93 12.62 51.51
C ALA A 296 -25.84 11.19 50.91
N GLN A 297 -25.53 10.08 51.58
CA GLN A 297 -25.17 9.68 52.95
C GLN A 297 -24.61 8.22 52.83
N PRO A 298 -23.93 7.68 53.86
CA PRO A 298 -23.06 6.51 53.72
C PRO A 298 -23.81 5.16 53.80
N SER A 299 -23.44 4.22 52.94
CA SER A 299 -23.87 2.80 53.03
C SER A 299 -22.69 1.84 53.04
N ALA A 300 -22.93 0.74 53.76
CA ALA A 300 -22.04 -0.24 54.38
C ALA A 300 -21.13 -1.08 53.44
N PRO A 301 -20.09 -1.76 53.99
CA PRO A 301 -19.00 -2.34 53.21
C PRO A 301 -19.40 -3.66 52.53
N ARG A 302 -19.02 -3.82 51.26
CA ARG A 302 -19.22 -5.05 50.50
C ARG A 302 -17.92 -5.84 50.39
N ALA A 303 -18.08 -7.15 50.61
CA ALA A 303 -17.05 -8.16 50.79
C ALA A 303 -16.04 -8.29 49.63
N ALA A 304 -14.84 -8.71 50.02
CA ALA A 304 -13.70 -9.01 49.18
C ALA A 304 -14.03 -10.05 48.08
N GLN A 305 -13.62 -9.75 46.85
CA GLN A 305 -13.44 -10.73 45.78
C GLN A 305 -11.94 -10.94 45.56
N PRO A 306 -11.50 -12.19 45.32
CA PRO A 306 -10.08 -12.53 45.22
C PRO A 306 -9.45 -12.07 43.90
N ALA A 307 -8.17 -11.71 44.01
CA ALA A 307 -7.30 -11.22 42.94
C ALA A 307 -7.16 -12.21 41.78
N ALA A 308 -7.43 -11.73 40.56
CA ALA A 308 -6.96 -12.37 39.33
C ALA A 308 -5.51 -11.94 39.06
N ALA A 309 -4.67 -12.93 38.79
CA ALA A 309 -3.22 -12.83 38.70
C ALA A 309 -2.74 -11.83 37.63
N ALA A 310 -1.88 -10.91 38.06
CA ALA A 310 -1.11 -10.04 37.20
C ALA A 310 -0.04 -10.84 36.45
N THR A 311 -0.15 -10.93 35.12
CA THR A 311 0.95 -11.41 34.28
C THR A 311 1.93 -10.25 34.08
N ARG A 312 3.04 -10.27 34.83
CA ARG A 312 4.19 -9.38 34.60
C ARG A 312 4.82 -9.75 33.26
N ILE A 313 4.76 -8.83 32.29
CA ILE A 313 5.58 -8.91 31.08
C ILE A 313 6.84 -8.07 31.33
N THR A 314 7.98 -8.74 31.36
CA THR A 314 9.30 -8.13 31.43
C THR A 314 9.64 -7.53 30.06
N PRO A 315 10.17 -6.29 29.95
CA PRO A 315 10.62 -5.75 28.68
C PRO A 315 11.88 -6.47 28.20
N ALA A 316 11.87 -6.94 26.94
CA ALA A 316 13.07 -7.44 26.29
C ALA A 316 13.99 -6.26 25.90
N GLN A 317 15.21 -6.29 26.43
CA GLN A 317 16.30 -5.41 26.02
C GLN A 317 16.75 -5.74 24.59
N HIS A 318 17.04 -4.69 23.83
CA HIS A 318 17.83 -4.59 22.60
C HIS A 318 18.05 -5.84 21.72
N GLY A 319 17.57 -5.74 20.47
CA GLY A 319 18.39 -6.11 19.31
C GLY A 319 18.18 -7.46 18.63
N MET A 320 17.04 -8.14 18.79
CA MET A 320 16.79 -9.43 18.13
C MET A 320 15.43 -9.46 17.41
N ARG A 321 15.48 -9.81 16.11
CA ARG A 321 14.31 -10.01 15.24
C ARG A 321 13.35 -11.06 15.83
N PRO A 322 12.02 -10.87 15.78
CA PRO A 322 11.10 -11.95 16.13
C PRO A 322 11.14 -13.04 15.06
N ARG A 323 11.56 -14.24 15.46
CA ARG A 323 11.48 -15.48 14.67
C ARG A 323 10.13 -16.12 14.99
N LEU A 324 9.16 -16.03 14.07
CA LEU A 324 7.92 -16.79 14.13
C LEU A 324 8.16 -18.10 13.36
N GLU A 325 8.36 -19.21 14.07
CA GLU A 325 8.29 -20.53 13.47
C GLU A 325 6.82 -21.00 13.49
N PRO A 326 6.22 -21.36 12.35
CA PRO A 326 4.89 -21.94 12.33
C PRO A 326 4.96 -23.40 12.80
N GLN A 327 4.42 -23.67 13.99
CA GLN A 327 4.08 -25.03 14.41
C GLN A 327 2.79 -25.46 13.69
N PHE A 328 2.93 -26.19 12.58
CA PHE A 328 1.83 -26.96 12.02
C PHE A 328 1.78 -28.31 12.75
N GLY A 329 0.75 -28.50 13.59
CA GLY A 329 0.39 -29.81 14.10
C GLY A 329 -0.07 -30.69 12.94
N GLN A 330 0.59 -31.84 12.76
CA GLN A 330 0.12 -32.88 11.84
C GLN A 330 -1.19 -33.47 12.37
N PRO A 331 -2.23 -33.67 11.54
CA PRO A 331 -3.33 -34.52 11.92
C PRO A 331 -2.91 -35.99 11.86
N GLU A 332 -3.25 -36.74 12.90
CA GLU A 332 -3.02 -38.17 13.03
C GLU A 332 -3.60 -38.95 11.84
N ARG A 333 -2.78 -39.83 11.27
CA ARG A 333 -3.23 -40.84 10.30
C ARG A 333 -3.92 -41.97 11.05
N SER A 334 -5.24 -42.06 10.95
CA SER A 334 -5.96 -43.30 11.27
C SER A 334 -5.81 -44.28 10.09
N SER A 335 -5.16 -45.40 10.37
CA SER A 335 -5.12 -46.60 9.54
C SER A 335 -6.47 -47.32 9.59
N ASP A 336 -7.04 -47.68 8.43
CA ASP A 336 -7.27 -49.09 8.09
C ASP A 336 -7.69 -49.32 6.63
N PRO A 337 -7.54 -50.55 6.09
CA PRO A 337 -7.45 -50.82 4.65
C PRO A 337 -8.62 -51.64 4.08
N ARG A 338 -8.63 -51.69 2.73
CA ARG A 338 -9.17 -52.74 1.81
C ARG A 338 -10.52 -52.51 1.12
N GLY A 339 -10.52 -52.93 -0.15
CA GLY A 339 -11.64 -53.12 -1.07
C GLY A 339 -11.61 -52.04 -2.15
N GLY A 340 -11.38 -52.28 -3.43
CA GLY A 340 -11.49 -53.49 -4.24
C GLY A 340 -11.81 -53.01 -5.66
N LEU A 341 -11.22 -53.67 -6.65
CA LEU A 341 -11.26 -53.41 -8.10
C LEU A 341 -12.64 -53.19 -8.75
N ALA A 342 -12.55 -52.59 -9.96
CA ALA A 342 -13.35 -52.78 -11.17
C ALA A 342 -14.52 -51.82 -11.44
N ALA A 343 -14.36 -50.89 -12.38
CA ALA A 343 -14.71 -51.05 -13.81
C ALA A 343 -14.24 -49.81 -14.59
#